data_AF-A0A069PBX3-F1
#
_entry.id   AF-A0A069PBX3-F1
#
_cell.length_a   1.000
_cell.length_b   1.000
_cell.length_c   1.000
_cell.angle_alpha   90.00
_cell.angle_beta   90.00
_cell.angle_gamma   90.00
#
_symmetry.space_group_name_H-M   'P 1'
#
loop_
_entity.id
_entity.type
_entity.pdbx_description
1 polymer ?
#
loop_
_entity_poly.entity_id
_entity_poly.type
_entity_poly.pdbx_seq_one_letter_code
_entity_poly.pdbx_strand_id
1 'polypeptide(L)'
;MRLAIKVECTLAGMMDTPIRTLSSRLLSEVKDGVDRLCQGAAQSYYVRIETEFLQYYPETINTKAETEFCEAVLRSTFGDARVHADFEPNMTSEDFGFMLEARPGTYVLAGGGGEAGLHNPGYDFNDELIPQVFGTGPRWHSPAFSDRPSRFD
;
A
#
# COMPACT_ATOMS: atom_id res chain seq x y z
N MET A 1 11.92 -42.35 -42.73
CA MET A 1 10.54 -42.40 -42.20
C MET A 1 10.47 -41.44 -41.02
N ARG A 2 9.75 -40.31 -41.11
CA ARG A 2 9.55 -39.39 -39.99
C ARG A 2 8.09 -39.45 -39.59
N LEU A 3 7.83 -39.91 -38.37
CA LEU A 3 6.52 -39.81 -37.73
C LEU A 3 6.50 -38.49 -36.97
N ALA A 4 5.64 -37.56 -37.35
CA ALA A 4 5.37 -36.35 -36.59
C ALA A 4 4.03 -36.54 -35.89
N ILE A 5 4.05 -36.82 -34.59
CA ILE A 5 2.86 -36.77 -33.75
C ILE A 5 2.80 -35.34 -33.21
N LYS A 6 1.84 -34.56 -33.70
CA LYS A 6 1.54 -33.22 -33.16
C LYS A 6 0.44 -33.39 -32.13
N VAL A 7 0.79 -33.35 -30.85
CA VAL A 7 -0.19 -33.25 -29.74
C VAL A 7 -0.18 -31.80 -29.28
N GLU A 8 -1.24 -31.05 -29.58
CA GLU A 8 -1.50 -29.74 -28.99
C GLU A 8 -2.59 -29.93 -27.94
N CYS A 9 -2.24 -29.74 -26.67
CA CYS A 9 -3.17 -29.70 -25.55
C CYS A 9 -2.99 -28.34 -24.87
N THR A 10 -4.02 -27.50 -24.95
CA THR A 10 -4.03 -26.18 -24.30
C THR A 10 -4.92 -26.26 -23.07
N LEU A 11 -4.32 -26.28 -21.88
CA LEU A 11 -5.03 -26.06 -20.63
C LEU A 11 -4.89 -24.59 -20.27
N ALA A 12 -5.99 -23.83 -20.33
CA ALA A 12 -6.03 -22.45 -19.88
C ALA A 12 -6.44 -22.43 -18.40
N GLY A 13 -5.59 -21.83 -17.56
CA GLY A 13 -5.86 -21.58 -16.16
C GLY A 13 -5.23 -20.24 -15.77
N MET A 14 -5.97 -19.44 -14.99
CA MET A 14 -5.49 -18.18 -14.46
C MET A 14 -5.23 -18.37 -12.96
N MET A 15 -4.07 -17.92 -12.50
CA MET A 15 -3.70 -17.96 -11.09
C MET A 15 -3.32 -16.55 -10.66
N ASP A 16 -4.20 -15.93 -9.88
CA ASP A 16 -3.95 -14.60 -9.33
C ASP A 16 -3.26 -14.75 -7.98
N THR A 17 -2.12 -14.11 -7.82
CA THR A 17 -1.36 -14.11 -6.55
C THR A 17 -1.02 -12.68 -6.16
N PRO A 18 -1.47 -12.20 -4.98
CA PRO A 18 -1.08 -10.88 -4.51
C PRO A 18 0.41 -10.88 -4.17
N ILE A 19 1.16 -9.95 -4.76
CA ILE A 19 2.57 -9.68 -4.43
C ILE A 19 2.61 -8.35 -3.68
N ARG A 20 3.27 -8.33 -2.52
CA ARG A 20 3.47 -7.13 -1.72
C ARG A 20 4.93 -6.97 -1.36
N THR A 21 5.39 -5.73 -1.35
CA THR A 21 6.74 -5.34 -0.96
C THR A 21 6.72 -3.88 -0.51
N LEU A 22 7.69 -3.51 0.33
CA LEU A 22 7.91 -2.13 0.79
C LEU A 22 8.89 -1.37 -0.13
N SER A 23 9.27 -1.98 -1.25
CA SER A 23 10.28 -1.46 -2.15
C SER A 23 9.94 -1.75 -3.60
N SER A 24 9.85 -0.67 -4.40
CA SER A 24 9.61 -0.71 -5.84
C SER A 24 10.71 -1.44 -6.59
N ARG A 25 11.95 -1.29 -6.13
CA ARG A 25 13.10 -2.04 -6.63
C ARG A 25 12.88 -3.55 -6.44
N LEU A 26 12.56 -3.98 -5.23
CA LEU A 26 12.31 -5.40 -4.95
C LEU A 26 11.09 -5.91 -5.75
N LEU A 27 10.06 -5.07 -5.95
CA LEU A 27 8.93 -5.43 -6.79
C LEU A 27 9.39 -5.74 -8.22
N SER A 28 10.24 -4.90 -8.79
CA SER A 28 10.82 -5.13 -10.13
C SER A 28 11.64 -6.42 -10.18
N GLU A 29 12.49 -6.66 -9.18
CA GLU A 29 13.31 -7.87 -9.11
C GLU A 29 12.45 -9.15 -8.99
N VAL A 30 11.34 -9.08 -8.25
CA VAL A 30 10.36 -10.17 -8.14
C VAL A 30 9.63 -10.39 -9.46
N LYS A 31 9.17 -9.33 -10.14
CA LYS A 31 8.52 -9.42 -11.47
C LYS A 31 9.43 -10.15 -12.45
N ASP A 32 10.68 -9.71 -12.57
CA ASP A 32 11.68 -10.32 -13.44
C ASP A 32 11.98 -11.77 -13.03
N GLY A 33 12.03 -12.05 -11.72
CA GLY A 33 12.27 -13.38 -11.18
C GLY A 33 11.17 -14.37 -11.52
N VAL A 34 9.91 -13.97 -11.34
CA VAL A 34 8.74 -14.79 -11.66
C VAL A 34 8.68 -15.03 -13.16
N ASP A 35 8.90 -14.01 -14.00
CA ASP A 35 8.92 -14.21 -15.45
C ASP A 35 10.00 -15.21 -15.87
N ARG A 36 11.24 -15.06 -15.37
CA ARG A 36 12.32 -16.02 -15.64
C ARG A 36 11.95 -17.46 -15.24
N LEU A 37 11.32 -17.64 -14.07
CA LEU A 37 10.89 -18.96 -13.61
C LEU A 37 9.82 -19.57 -14.53
N CYS A 38 8.82 -18.77 -14.92
CA CYS A 38 7.78 -19.18 -15.86
C CYS A 38 8.38 -19.57 -17.22
N GLN A 39 9.31 -18.79 -17.77
CA GLN A 39 9.98 -19.12 -19.04
C GLN A 39 10.79 -20.41 -18.94
N GLY A 40 11.51 -20.64 -17.84
CA GLY A 40 12.25 -21.87 -17.61
C GLY A 40 11.34 -23.11 -17.52
N ALA A 41 10.20 -22.98 -16.84
CA ALA A 41 9.19 -24.05 -16.77
C ALA A 41 8.55 -24.32 -18.13
N ALA A 42 8.17 -23.28 -18.87
CA ALA A 42 7.61 -23.38 -20.22
C ALA A 42 8.53 -24.18 -21.15
N GLN A 43 9.83 -23.88 -21.13
CA GLN A 43 10.84 -24.61 -21.92
C GLN A 43 11.00 -26.06 -21.46
N SER A 44 11.01 -26.31 -20.16
CA SER A 44 11.24 -27.66 -19.60
C SER A 44 10.08 -28.62 -19.88
N TYR A 45 8.86 -28.11 -19.89
CA TYR A 45 7.65 -28.92 -20.05
C TYR A 45 7.01 -28.83 -21.45
N TYR A 46 7.62 -28.11 -22.39
CA TYR A 46 7.10 -27.88 -23.74
C TYR A 46 5.68 -27.27 -23.73
N VAL A 47 5.45 -26.32 -22.82
CA VAL A 47 4.18 -25.58 -22.68
C VAL A 47 4.39 -24.09 -22.96
N ARG A 48 3.30 -23.34 -23.12
CA ARG A 48 3.31 -21.88 -23.14
C ARG A 48 2.83 -21.35 -21.80
N ILE A 49 3.55 -20.40 -21.23
CA ILE A 49 3.14 -19.67 -20.02
C ILE A 49 3.21 -18.18 -20.35
N GLU A 50 2.14 -17.45 -20.06
CA GLU A 50 2.08 -16.00 -20.17
C GLU A 50 1.96 -15.41 -18.77
N THR A 51 2.75 -14.38 -18.52
CA THR A 51 2.80 -13.67 -17.25
C THR A 51 2.24 -12.26 -17.46
N GLU A 52 1.31 -11.85 -16.61
CA GLU A 52 0.79 -10.48 -16.57
C GLU A 52 0.98 -9.92 -15.16
N PHE A 53 1.56 -8.73 -15.06
CA PHE A 53 1.77 -8.04 -13.79
C PHE A 53 0.94 -6.76 -13.75
N LEU A 54 -0.16 -6.82 -13.01
CA LEU A 54 -1.00 -5.67 -12.72
C LEU A 54 -0.54 -5.03 -11.40
N GLN A 55 0.03 -3.83 -11.50
CA GLN A 55 0.35 -3.03 -10.32
C GLN A 55 -0.84 -2.14 -9.98
N TYR A 56 -1.53 -2.49 -8.90
CA TYR A 56 -2.77 -1.79 -8.49
C TYR A 56 -2.50 -0.47 -7.76
N TYR A 57 -1.52 -0.45 -6.86
CA TYR A 57 -1.22 0.71 -6.02
C TYR A 57 0.31 0.94 -5.97
N PRO A 58 0.78 2.20 -5.97
CA PRO A 58 2.14 2.54 -5.61
C PRO A 58 2.35 2.39 -4.10
N GLU A 59 3.60 2.48 -3.64
CA GLU A 59 3.89 2.51 -2.21
C GLU A 59 3.34 3.80 -1.56
N THR A 60 2.77 3.67 -0.36
CA THR A 60 2.37 4.84 0.44
C THR A 60 3.57 5.36 1.21
N ILE A 61 4.36 6.24 0.58
CA ILE A 61 5.58 6.81 1.15
C ILE A 61 5.31 8.23 1.64
N ASN A 62 5.32 8.41 2.96
CA ASN A 62 5.18 9.72 3.57
C ASN A 62 6.41 10.60 3.28
N THR A 63 6.16 11.88 3.01
CA THR A 63 7.25 12.86 2.85
C THR A 63 7.73 13.35 4.22
N LYS A 64 9.04 13.27 4.46
CA LYS A 64 9.65 13.55 5.77
C LYS A 64 9.21 14.87 6.40
N ALA A 65 9.23 15.99 5.66
CA ALA A 65 8.89 17.30 6.20
C ALA A 65 7.41 17.40 6.61
N GLU A 66 6.50 16.84 5.80
CA GLU A 66 5.08 16.75 6.09
C GLU A 66 4.80 15.84 7.28
N THR A 67 5.60 14.77 7.45
CA THR A 67 5.49 13.86 8.59
C THR A 67 5.92 14.53 9.88
N GLU A 68 7.08 15.21 9.87
CA GLU A 68 7.58 15.97 11.04
C GLU A 68 6.59 17.06 11.45
N PHE A 69 5.99 17.75 10.47
CA PHE A 69 4.96 18.74 10.74
C PHE A 69 3.69 18.12 11.32
N CYS A 70 3.20 17.01 10.73
CA CYS A 70 2.03 16.29 11.21
C CYS A 70 2.24 15.78 12.64
N GLU A 71 3.41 15.20 12.91
CA GLU A 71 3.80 14.74 14.24
C GLU A 71 3.78 15.88 15.28
N ALA A 72 4.35 17.04 14.95
CA ALA A 72 4.33 18.19 15.86
C ALA A 72 2.91 18.64 16.20
N VAL A 73 2.01 18.67 15.20
CA VAL A 73 0.59 18.99 15.41
C VAL A 73 -0.07 17.93 16.29
N LEU A 74 0.10 16.65 15.97
CA LEU A 74 -0.46 15.53 16.74
C LEU A 74 0.00 15.55 18.20
N ARG A 75 1.29 15.79 18.45
CA ARG A 75 1.85 15.91 19.80
C ARG A 75 1.27 17.10 20.55
N SER A 76 1.09 18.24 19.90
CA SER A 76 0.48 19.41 20.53
C SER A 76 -0.99 19.20 20.90
N THR A 77 -1.73 18.41 20.11
CA THR A 77 -3.16 18.17 20.28
C THR A 77 -3.43 17.04 21.27
N PHE A 78 -2.71 15.93 21.15
CA PHE A 78 -2.96 14.71 21.91
C PHE A 78 -1.91 14.44 22.99
N GLY A 79 -0.82 15.19 23.03
CA GLY A 79 0.30 14.95 23.94
C GLY A 79 1.21 13.82 23.46
N ASP A 80 2.46 13.86 23.92
CA ASP A 80 3.54 12.97 23.44
C ASP A 80 3.26 11.48 23.65
N ALA A 81 2.55 11.13 24.72
CA ALA A 81 2.25 9.74 25.07
C ALA A 81 1.28 9.05 24.09
N ARG A 82 0.59 9.81 23.24
CA ARG A 82 -0.40 9.29 22.27
C ARG A 82 0.09 9.31 20.82
N VAL A 83 1.37 9.65 20.58
CA VAL A 83 1.95 9.74 19.24
C VAL A 83 3.14 8.79 19.13
N HIS A 84 3.03 7.83 18.21
CA HIS A 84 4.06 6.84 17.93
C HIS A 84 4.63 7.09 16.52
N ALA A 85 5.73 7.84 16.44
CA ALA A 85 6.36 8.21 15.16
C ALA A 85 7.26 7.10 14.61
N ASP A 86 7.90 6.33 15.49
CA ASP A 86 8.71 5.16 15.13
C ASP A 86 7.81 3.92 14.96
N PHE A 87 7.01 3.92 13.90
CA PHE A 87 6.19 2.77 13.50
C PHE A 87 6.81 2.08 12.29
N GLU A 88 6.96 0.75 12.39
CA GLU A 88 7.50 -0.06 11.30
C GLU A 88 6.60 0.02 10.05
N PRO A 89 7.15 0.03 8.84
CA PRO A 89 6.36 0.03 7.62
C PRO A 89 5.37 -1.14 7.59
N ASN A 90 4.11 -0.86 7.23
CA ASN A 90 3.08 -1.88 7.14
C ASN A 90 3.01 -2.50 5.73
N MET A 91 2.54 -3.75 5.67
CA MET A 91 2.29 -4.47 4.41
C MET A 91 0.86 -4.23 3.89
N THR A 92 0.15 -3.24 4.44
CA THR A 92 -1.19 -2.89 3.99
C THR A 92 -1.08 -2.11 2.69
N SER A 93 -1.85 -2.52 1.69
CA SER A 93 -1.94 -1.75 0.44
C SER A 93 -2.98 -0.64 0.61
N GLU A 94 -2.64 0.58 0.20
CA GLU A 94 -3.45 1.78 0.39
C GLU A 94 -3.38 2.65 -0.88
N ASP A 95 -4.52 3.16 -1.34
CA ASP A 95 -4.62 3.95 -2.57
C ASP A 95 -4.12 5.40 -2.40
N PHE A 96 -3.98 5.84 -1.16
CA PHE A 96 -3.42 7.14 -0.79
C PHE A 96 -1.98 7.34 -1.33
N GLY A 97 -1.26 6.25 -1.63
CA GLY A 97 0.02 6.32 -2.34
C GLY A 97 -0.02 7.14 -3.63
N PHE A 98 -1.12 7.07 -4.40
CA PHE A 98 -1.28 7.89 -5.61
C PHE A 98 -1.33 9.39 -5.31
N MET A 99 -1.94 9.78 -4.18
CA MET A 99 -1.95 11.18 -3.75
C MET A 99 -0.55 11.65 -3.34
N LEU A 100 0.23 10.76 -2.70
CA LEU A 100 1.60 11.05 -2.27
C LEU A 100 2.59 11.12 -3.43
N GLU A 101 2.37 10.38 -4.52
CA GLU A 101 3.13 10.56 -5.76
C GLU A 101 2.87 11.93 -6.40
N ALA A 102 1.64 12.42 -6.32
CA ALA A 102 1.25 13.70 -6.91
C ALA A 102 1.72 14.90 -6.07
N ARG A 103 1.72 14.79 -4.74
CA ARG A 103 2.04 15.89 -3.82
C ARG A 103 2.71 15.37 -2.53
N PRO A 104 3.69 16.13 -1.98
CA PRO A 104 4.19 15.89 -0.63
C PRO A 104 3.05 15.84 0.39
N GLY A 105 3.06 14.81 1.23
CA GLY A 105 1.98 14.56 2.17
C GLY A 105 2.36 13.56 3.25
N THR A 106 1.41 13.30 4.13
CA THR A 106 1.54 12.31 5.20
C THR A 106 0.21 11.62 5.45
N TYR A 107 0.27 10.30 5.44
CA TYR A 107 -0.77 9.37 5.84
C TYR A 107 -0.45 8.85 7.24
N VAL A 108 -1.43 8.88 8.13
CA VAL A 108 -1.30 8.43 9.53
C VAL A 108 -2.39 7.43 9.86
N LEU A 109 -2.08 6.51 10.76
CA LEU A 109 -3.03 5.54 11.29
C LEU A 109 -3.49 6.01 12.67
N ALA A 110 -4.81 5.99 12.90
CA ALA A 110 -5.38 6.15 14.23
C ALA A 110 -5.51 4.78 14.89
N GLY A 111 -5.05 4.66 16.15
CA GLY A 111 -5.18 3.42 16.90
C GLY A 111 -6.64 3.08 17.19
N GLY A 112 -7.12 1.98 16.60
CA GLY A 112 -8.49 1.46 16.78
C GLY A 112 -8.77 0.86 18.16
N GLY A 113 -7.73 0.36 18.84
CA GLY A 113 -7.91 -0.55 19.97
C GLY A 113 -8.47 -1.92 19.52
N GLY A 114 -9.09 -2.64 20.45
CA GLY A 114 -9.73 -3.93 20.18
C GLY A 114 -8.75 -5.13 20.09
N GLU A 115 -9.33 -6.33 20.08
CA GLU A 115 -8.57 -7.60 20.01
C GLU A 115 -8.47 -8.15 18.57
N ALA A 116 -9.37 -7.74 17.69
CA ALA A 116 -9.42 -8.19 16.30
C ALA A 116 -8.82 -7.13 15.37
N GLY A 117 -7.93 -7.55 14.47
CA GLY A 117 -7.38 -6.68 13.43
C GLY A 117 -8.37 -6.42 12.29
N LEU A 118 -8.01 -5.48 11.41
CA LEU A 118 -8.76 -5.21 10.17
C LEU A 118 -8.95 -6.51 9.35
N HIS A 119 -10.06 -6.59 8.63
CA HIS A 119 -10.50 -7.77 7.84
C HIS A 119 -10.89 -9.02 8.66
N ASN A 120 -10.85 -8.97 9.99
CA ASN A 120 -11.41 -10.04 10.82
C ASN A 120 -12.94 -9.86 10.96
N PRO A 121 -13.77 -10.91 10.82
CA PRO A 121 -15.22 -10.81 11.02
C PRO A 121 -15.66 -10.33 12.41
N GLY A 122 -14.81 -10.51 13.43
CA GLY A 122 -15.01 -10.01 14.78
C GLY A 122 -14.45 -8.60 15.00
N TYR A 123 -14.01 -7.91 13.94
CA TYR A 123 -13.60 -6.51 14.04
C TYR A 123 -14.80 -5.64 14.40
N ASP A 124 -14.64 -4.89 15.49
CA ASP A 124 -15.61 -3.90 15.96
C ASP A 124 -14.95 -2.53 16.00
N PHE A 125 -15.52 -1.58 15.28
CA PHE A 125 -14.94 -0.25 15.16
C PHE A 125 -15.20 0.56 16.43
N ASN A 126 -14.15 1.18 16.99
CA ASN A 126 -14.30 2.00 18.17
C ASN A 126 -14.90 3.38 17.81
N ASP A 127 -16.22 3.52 17.97
CA ASP A 127 -16.96 4.75 17.70
C ASP A 127 -16.49 5.95 18.53
N GLU A 128 -15.86 5.73 19.70
CA GLU A 128 -15.29 6.81 20.52
C GLU A 128 -14.14 7.55 19.81
N LEU A 129 -13.57 6.96 18.74
CA LEU A 129 -12.55 7.59 17.91
C LEU A 129 -13.13 8.61 16.94
N ILE A 130 -14.40 8.49 16.54
CA ILE A 130 -15.02 9.41 15.58
C ILE A 130 -14.89 10.88 16.03
N PRO A 131 -15.29 11.26 17.27
CA PRO A 131 -15.12 12.64 17.71
C PRO A 131 -13.66 13.05 17.92
N GLN A 132 -12.73 12.11 18.08
CA GLN A 132 -11.31 12.42 18.25
C GLN A 132 -10.59 12.67 16.92
N VAL A 133 -10.96 11.89 15.89
CA VAL A 133 -10.37 11.97 14.55
C VAL A 133 -11.10 13.00 13.68
N PHE A 134 -12.43 13.03 13.73
CA PHE A 134 -13.28 13.85 12.86
C PHE A 134 -14.05 14.96 13.59
N GLY A 135 -14.06 14.95 14.92
CA GLY A 135 -14.77 15.97 15.70
C GLY A 135 -14.10 17.34 15.66
N THR A 136 -14.87 18.37 15.96
CA THR A 136 -14.48 19.80 15.97
C THR A 136 -13.61 20.21 17.16
N GLY A 137 -12.84 19.29 17.74
CA GLY A 137 -11.77 19.59 18.70
C GLY A 137 -10.77 20.60 18.13
N PRO A 138 -9.90 21.21 18.97
CA PRO A 138 -9.18 22.45 18.67
C PRO A 138 -8.65 22.38 17.24
N ARG A 139 -9.25 23.20 16.38
CA ARG A 139 -9.24 23.05 14.92
C ARG A 139 -7.87 22.57 14.45
N TRP A 140 -7.84 21.57 13.59
CA TRP A 140 -6.66 21.19 12.78
C TRP A 140 -6.15 22.33 11.86
N HIS A 141 -6.58 23.56 12.09
CA HIS A 141 -6.04 24.78 11.50
C HIS A 141 -4.76 25.14 12.24
N SER A 142 -3.64 24.59 11.80
CA SER A 142 -2.39 25.31 11.94
C SER A 142 -2.47 26.57 11.06
N PRO A 143 -2.03 27.76 11.54
CA PRO A 143 -1.85 28.94 10.70
C PRO A 143 -0.95 28.66 9.47
N ALA A 144 -0.13 27.61 9.53
CA ALA A 144 0.73 27.19 8.42
C ALA A 144 -0.02 26.66 7.18
N PHE A 145 -1.30 26.27 7.33
CA PHE A 145 -2.14 25.82 6.21
C PHE A 145 -3.02 26.94 5.63
N SER A 146 -3.32 28.00 6.38
CA SER A 146 -4.13 29.12 5.87
C SER A 146 -3.40 30.03 4.87
N ASP A 147 -2.06 30.02 4.89
CA ASP A 147 -1.23 30.93 4.11
C ASP A 147 -0.63 30.30 2.83
N ARG A 148 -0.90 29.01 2.56
CA ARG A 148 -0.44 28.38 1.31
C ARG A 148 -1.49 28.62 0.20
N PRO A 149 -1.12 29.22 -0.94
CA PRO A 149 -2.05 29.34 -2.05
C PRO A 149 -2.52 27.95 -2.49
N SER A 150 -3.82 27.82 -2.78
CA SER A 150 -4.37 26.67 -3.50
C SER A 150 -3.51 26.39 -4.72
N ARG A 151 -2.97 25.17 -4.81
CA ARG A 151 -2.22 24.69 -5.98
C ARG A 151 -3.00 23.66 -6.79
N PHE A 152 -4.33 23.71 -6.68
CA PHE A 152 -5.24 22.96 -7.52
C PHE A 152 -5.94 23.93 -8.48
N ASP A 153 -5.14 24.49 -9.38
CA ASP A 153 -5.57 25.17 -10.61
C ASP A 153 -4.95 24.41 -11.79
#